data_AF-A0A3M1C026-F1
#
_entry.id   AF-A0A3M1C026-F1
#
_cell.length_a   1.000
_cell.length_b   1.000
_cell.length_c   1.000
_cell.angle_alpha   90.00
_cell.angle_beta   90.00
_cell.angle_gamma   90.00
#
_symmetry.space_group_name_H-M   'P 1'
#
loop_
_entity.id
_entity.type
_entity.pdbx_description
1 polymer ?
#
loop_
_entity_poly.entity_id
_entity_poly.type
_entity_poly.pdbx_seq_one_letter_code
_entity_poly.pdbx_strand_id
1 'polypeptide(L)'
;MTDISSFLGVKIAPALTPEFLYPRIVWGGLWGLIFLLFNYKSMNLWWTAFLASLGPSLVQLAIVFPFKAHKGFGGLELGTLTPVLVLIFNFIWGVVAVKFIRTAEEKKEF
;
A
#
# COMPACT_ATOMS: atom_id res chain seq x y z
N MET A 1 14.88 27.19 7.50
CA MET A 1 14.04 26.05 7.90
C MET A 1 14.88 24.81 7.73
N THR A 2 15.44 24.28 8.81
CA THR A 2 16.40 23.17 8.80
C THR A 2 15.68 21.89 9.19
N ASP A 3 15.25 21.12 8.19
CA ASP A 3 14.68 19.80 8.40
C ASP A 3 15.75 18.84 8.91
N ILE A 4 15.39 17.94 9.84
CA ILE A 4 16.27 16.89 10.40
C ILE A 4 16.95 16.07 9.30
N SER A 5 16.32 15.93 8.14
CA SER A 5 16.84 15.29 6.94
C SER A 5 18.12 15.94 6.39
N SER A 6 18.28 17.26 6.52
CA SER A 6 19.49 17.96 6.06
C SER A 6 20.66 17.81 7.03
N PHE A 7 20.36 17.72 8.34
CA PHE A 7 21.36 17.51 9.40
C PHE A 7 22.04 16.13 9.28
N LEU A 8 21.32 15.12 8.81
CA LEU A 8 21.84 13.76 8.64
C LEU A 8 22.56 13.53 7.29
N GLY A 9 22.68 14.55 6.42
CA GLY A 9 23.33 14.42 5.10
C GLY A 9 22.57 13.54 4.10
N VAL A 10 21.32 13.20 4.41
CA VAL A 10 20.51 12.25 3.66
C VAL A 10 19.54 13.00 2.75
N LYS A 11 19.90 13.15 1.47
CA LYS A 11 19.00 13.61 0.39
C LYS A 11 18.02 12.51 -0.05
N ILE A 12 17.41 11.77 0.88
CA ILE A 12 16.53 10.61 0.59
C ILE A 12 15.07 10.88 0.98
N ALA A 13 14.71 12.06 1.47
CA ALA A 13 13.30 12.41 1.52
C ALA A 13 12.90 12.92 0.12
N PRO A 14 12.21 12.13 -0.73
CA PRO A 14 11.54 12.71 -1.88
C PRO A 14 10.69 13.86 -1.34
N ALA A 15 10.80 15.04 -1.96
CA ALA A 15 9.93 16.15 -1.59
C ALA A 15 8.50 15.61 -1.57
N LEU A 16 7.74 15.89 -0.50
CA LEU A 16 6.34 15.51 -0.37
C LEU A 16 5.50 16.35 -1.32
N THR A 17 5.81 16.24 -2.61
CA THR A 17 5.14 17.00 -3.66
C THR A 17 3.80 16.35 -3.95
N PRO A 18 2.83 17.13 -4.43
CA PRO A 18 1.55 16.59 -4.88
C PRO A 18 1.72 15.43 -5.87
N GLU A 19 2.70 15.49 -6.77
CA GLU A 19 2.96 14.44 -7.78
C GLU A 19 3.39 13.11 -7.14
N PHE A 20 4.11 13.17 -6.01
CA PHE A 20 4.50 11.97 -5.26
C PHE A 20 3.33 11.41 -4.44
N LEU A 21 2.58 12.29 -3.77
CA LEU A 21 1.52 11.88 -2.84
C LEU A 21 0.23 11.43 -3.55
N TYR A 22 -0.18 12.17 -4.57
CA TYR A 22 -1.46 11.97 -5.26
C TYR A 22 -1.68 10.52 -5.71
N PRO A 23 -0.79 9.88 -6.49
CA PRO A 23 -1.01 8.51 -6.93
C PRO A 23 -1.09 7.53 -5.75
N ARG A 24 -0.29 7.72 -4.70
CA ARG A 24 -0.25 6.80 -3.55
C ARG A 24 -1.55 6.88 -2.74
N ILE A 25 -2.07 8.09 -2.52
CA ILE A 25 -3.32 8.31 -1.81
C ILE A 25 -4.51 7.81 -2.64
N VAL A 26 -4.55 8.14 -3.93
CA VAL A 26 -5.66 7.73 -4.83
C VAL A 26 -5.70 6.22 -4.99
N TRP A 27 -4.56 5.58 -5.31
CA TRP A 27 -4.52 4.12 -5.46
C TRP A 27 -4.79 3.40 -4.14
N GLY A 28 -4.21 3.87 -3.04
CA GLY A 28 -4.49 3.32 -1.71
C GLY A 28 -5.97 3.46 -1.33
N GLY A 29 -6.59 4.61 -1.62
CA GLY A 29 -8.01 4.86 -1.39
C GLY A 29 -8.91 3.97 -2.24
N LEU A 30 -8.59 3.79 -3.53
CA LEU A 30 -9.34 2.94 -4.45
C LEU A 30 -9.37 1.48 -3.99
N TRP A 31 -8.24 0.93 -3.56
CA TRP A 31 -8.18 -0.39 -2.94
C TRP A 31 -8.86 -0.42 -1.57
N GLY A 32 -8.84 0.69 -0.83
CA GLY A 32 -9.58 0.85 0.42
C GLY A 32 -11.11 0.74 0.24
N LEU A 33 -11.65 1.09 -0.93
CA LEU A 33 -13.09 0.95 -1.20
C LEU A 33 -13.57 -0.51 -1.18
N ILE A 34 -12.68 -1.48 -1.38
CA ILE A 34 -13.03 -2.91 -1.28
C ILE A 34 -13.58 -3.25 0.10
N PHE A 35 -13.10 -2.58 1.15
CA PHE A 35 -13.62 -2.81 2.49
C PHE A 35 -15.09 -2.40 2.63
N LEU A 36 -15.62 -1.52 1.77
CA LEU A 36 -17.05 -1.21 1.78
C LEU A 36 -17.92 -2.36 1.27
N LEU A 37 -17.34 -3.29 0.49
CA LEU A 37 -18.08 -4.37 -0.16
C LEU A 37 -18.09 -5.68 0.65
N PHE A 38 -17.11 -5.87 1.54
CA PHE A 38 -16.92 -7.13 2.26
C PHE A 38 -17.04 -6.95 3.77
N ASN A 39 -17.68 -7.90 4.46
CA ASN A 39 -17.78 -7.88 5.91
C ASN A 39 -16.45 -8.32 6.55
N TYR A 40 -15.65 -7.35 7.00
CA TYR A 40 -14.34 -7.55 7.63
C TYR A 40 -14.40 -7.74 9.16
N LYS A 41 -15.59 -7.64 9.79
CA LYS A 41 -15.74 -7.77 11.26
C LYS A 41 -15.60 -9.23 11.73
N SER A 42 -16.15 -10.19 10.98
CA SER A 42 -16.20 -11.61 11.40
C SER A 42 -14.93 -12.40 11.10
N MET A 43 -14.05 -11.87 10.24
CA MET A 43 -12.83 -12.56 9.81
C MET A 43 -11.62 -12.25 10.69
N ASN A 44 -10.65 -13.17 10.73
CA ASN A 44 -9.37 -12.94 11.39
C ASN A 44 -8.63 -11.74 10.75
N LEU A 45 -8.12 -10.82 11.58
CA LEU A 45 -7.36 -9.63 11.16
C LEU A 45 -6.29 -9.96 10.11
N TRP A 46 -5.47 -10.97 10.36
CA TRP A 46 -4.35 -11.33 9.50
C TRP A 46 -4.83 -11.88 8.16
N TRP A 47 -5.93 -12.62 8.16
CA TRP A 47 -6.52 -13.18 6.95
C TRP A 47 -7.19 -12.10 6.10
N THR A 48 -7.94 -11.19 6.71
CA THR A 48 -8.53 -10.04 6.02
C THR A 48 -7.45 -9.13 5.43
N ALA A 49 -6.39 -8.84 6.19
CA ALA A 49 -5.26 -8.04 5.71
C ALA A 49 -4.54 -8.71 4.53
N PHE A 50 -4.30 -10.03 4.61
CA PHE A 50 -3.71 -10.80 3.53
C PHE A 50 -4.57 -10.71 2.26
N LEU A 51 -5.86 -11.05 2.35
CA LEU A 51 -6.77 -10.98 1.20
C LEU A 51 -6.87 -9.58 0.60
N ALA A 52 -6.98 -8.54 1.43
CA ALA A 52 -7.04 -7.17 0.97
C ALA A 52 -5.76 -6.72 0.25
N SER A 53 -4.59 -7.23 0.68
CA SER A 53 -3.29 -6.92 0.07
C SER A 53 -3.02 -7.65 -1.25
N LEU A 54 -3.72 -8.75 -1.54
CA LEU A 54 -3.51 -9.52 -2.78
C LEU A 54 -3.94 -8.72 -4.03
N GLY A 55 -5.06 -8.03 -3.96
CA GLY A 55 -5.56 -7.18 -5.04
C GLY A 55 -4.53 -6.18 -5.56
N PRO A 56 -4.05 -5.23 -4.72
CA PRO A 56 -3.04 -4.27 -5.14
C PRO A 56 -1.71 -4.93 -5.53
N SER A 57 -1.30 -6.01 -4.85
CA SER A 57 -0.06 -6.73 -5.19
C SER A 57 -0.10 -7.34 -6.60
N LEU A 58 -1.21 -8.00 -6.96
CA LEU A 58 -1.39 -8.60 -8.27
C LEU A 58 -1.42 -7.54 -9.37
N VAL A 59 -2.15 -6.45 -9.16
CA VAL A 59 -2.17 -5.34 -10.13
C VAL A 59 -0.79 -4.71 -10.27
N GLN A 60 -0.05 -4.51 -9.18
CA GLN A 60 1.29 -3.96 -9.24
C GLN A 60 2.26 -4.88 -10.01
N LEU A 61 2.27 -6.17 -9.70
CA LEU A 61 3.21 -7.14 -10.27
C LEU A 61 2.88 -7.54 -11.71
N ALA A 62 1.60 -7.73 -12.02
CA ALA A 62 1.14 -8.25 -13.30
C ALA A 62 0.71 -7.16 -14.28
N ILE A 63 0.39 -5.95 -13.81
CA ILE A 63 -0.09 -4.86 -14.67
C ILE A 63 0.87 -3.67 -14.66
N VAL A 64 1.14 -3.08 -13.48
CA VAL A 64 1.91 -1.83 -13.39
C VAL A 64 3.35 -2.03 -13.83
N PHE A 65 4.04 -3.04 -13.30
CA PHE A 65 5.44 -3.30 -13.66
C PHE A 65 5.65 -3.61 -15.16
N PRO A 66 4.92 -4.54 -15.78
CA PRO A 66 5.14 -4.84 -17.20
C PRO A 66 4.64 -3.73 -18.14
N PHE A 67 3.45 -3.14 -17.89
CA PHE A 67 2.81 -2.26 -18.88
C PHE A 67 3.00 -0.76 -18.62
N LYS A 68 3.27 -0.33 -17.38
CA LYS A 68 3.47 1.09 -17.04
C LYS A 68 4.93 1.42 -16.79
N ALA A 69 5.64 0.56 -16.09
CA ALA A 69 7.05 0.78 -15.76
C ALA A 69 8.02 0.14 -16.77
N HIS A 70 7.52 -0.77 -17.62
CA HIS A 70 8.32 -1.57 -18.55
C HIS A 70 9.48 -2.27 -17.85
N LYS A 71 9.19 -2.95 -16.72
CA LYS A 71 10.15 -3.65 -15.85
C LYS A 71 9.99 -5.16 -15.81
N GLY A 72 9.38 -5.71 -16.86
CA GLY A 72 9.04 -7.13 -16.95
C GLY A 72 7.94 -7.57 -15.97
N PHE A 73 7.51 -8.82 -16.11
CA PHE A 73 6.51 -9.41 -15.22
C PHE A 73 7.09 -9.58 -13.81
N GLY A 74 6.33 -9.21 -12.78
CA GLY A 74 6.79 -9.25 -11.39
C GLY A 74 7.86 -8.22 -11.03
N GLY A 75 8.27 -7.33 -11.96
CA GLY A 75 9.31 -6.33 -11.69
C GLY A 75 10.70 -6.93 -11.52
N LEU A 76 10.96 -8.10 -12.12
CA LEU A 76 12.24 -8.81 -11.99
C LEU A 76 13.43 -8.00 -12.52
N GLU A 77 13.20 -7.08 -13.47
CA GLU A 77 14.24 -6.17 -13.97
C GLU A 77 14.66 -5.12 -12.93
N LEU A 78 13.86 -4.89 -11.89
CA LEU A 78 14.23 -4.04 -10.74
C LEU A 78 15.00 -4.81 -9.66
N GLY A 79 15.06 -6.13 -9.75
CA GLY A 79 15.67 -7.02 -8.77
C GLY A 79 14.80 -8.25 -8.50
N THR A 80 15.46 -9.39 -8.25
CA THR A 80 14.78 -10.68 -8.00
C THR A 80 13.91 -10.68 -6.74
N LEU A 81 14.20 -9.80 -5.78
CA LEU A 81 13.43 -9.64 -4.54
C LEU A 81 12.26 -8.66 -4.66
N THR A 82 12.10 -7.96 -5.78
CA THR A 82 11.01 -6.99 -6.00
C THR A 82 9.62 -7.59 -5.72
N PRO A 83 9.26 -8.79 -6.20
CA PRO A 83 7.96 -9.40 -5.88
C PRO A 83 7.71 -9.57 -4.39
N VAL A 84 8.74 -10.02 -3.66
CA VAL A 84 8.66 -10.27 -2.21
C VAL A 84 8.42 -8.95 -1.46
N LEU A 85 9.15 -7.90 -1.83
CA LEU A 85 8.99 -6.59 -1.22
C LEU A 85 7.60 -6.00 -1.48
N VAL A 86 7.08 -6.15 -2.70
CA VAL A 86 5.71 -5.71 -3.04
C VAL A 86 4.67 -6.40 -2.16
N LEU A 87 4.78 -7.71 -1.98
CA LEU A 87 3.87 -8.46 -1.11
C LEU A 87 3.96 -7.98 0.34
N ILE A 88 5.17 -7.77 0.87
CA ILE A 88 5.37 -7.29 2.25
C ILE A 88 4.77 -5.90 2.45
N PHE A 89 5.05 -4.95 1.56
CA PHE A 89 4.55 -3.58 1.70
C PHE A 89 3.02 -3.51 1.57
N ASN A 90 2.44 -4.24 0.62
CA ASN A 90 0.99 -4.30 0.49
C ASN A 90 0.34 -5.03 1.67
N PHE A 91 1.00 -6.04 2.25
CA PHE A 91 0.52 -6.70 3.46
C PHE A 91 0.50 -5.76 4.66
N ILE A 92 1.58 -4.99 4.87
CA ILE A 92 1.63 -3.94 5.90
C ILE A 92 0.50 -2.94 5.70
N TRP A 93 0.30 -2.46 4.46
CA TRP A 93 -0.83 -1.61 4.10
C TRP A 93 -2.17 -2.26 4.47
N GLY A 94 -2.38 -3.53 4.14
CA GLY A 94 -3.60 -4.27 4.45
C GLY A 94 -3.86 -4.37 5.96
N VAL A 95 -2.82 -4.65 6.77
CA VAL A 95 -2.94 -4.70 8.23
C VAL A 95 -3.33 -3.34 8.80
N VAL A 96 -2.70 -2.26 8.33
CA VAL A 96 -3.00 -0.90 8.78
C VAL A 96 -4.43 -0.50 8.37
N ALA A 97 -4.83 -0.80 7.14
CA ALA A 97 -6.17 -0.50 6.63
C ALA A 97 -7.27 -1.22 7.44
N VAL A 98 -7.13 -2.52 7.69
CA VAL A 98 -8.13 -3.27 8.48
C VAL A 98 -8.22 -2.74 9.90
N LYS A 99 -7.09 -2.43 10.55
CA LYS A 99 -7.09 -1.82 11.89
C LYS A 99 -7.79 -0.46 11.89
N PHE A 100 -7.45 0.40 10.93
CA PHE A 100 -8.04 1.73 10.82
C PHE A 100 -9.57 1.66 10.69
N ILE A 101 -10.07 0.77 9.83
CA ILE A 101 -11.50 0.63 9.57
C ILE A 101 -12.23 0.07 10.79
N ARG A 102 -11.68 -0.97 11.45
CA ARG A 102 -12.29 -1.52 12.67
C ARG A 102 -12.41 -0.47 13.77
N THR A 103 -11.36 0.31 14.01
CA THR A 103 -11.39 1.40 15.00
C THR A 103 -12.32 2.54 14.59
N ALA A 104 -12.45 2.84 13.29
CA ALA A 104 -13.37 3.87 12.80
C ALA A 104 -14.84 3.46 13.00
N GLU A 105 -15.15 2.17 12.93
CA GLU A 105 -16.50 1.65 13.19
C GLU A 105 -16.85 1.54 14.67
N GLU A 106 -15.91 1.11 15.53
CA GLU A 106 -16.13 1.10 16.99
C GLU A 106 -16.57 2.47 17.52
N LYS A 107 -16.02 3.55 16.94
CA LYS A 107 -16.41 4.93 17.30
C LYS A 107 -17.81 5.34 16.84
N LYS A 108 -18.45 4.62 15.91
CA LYS A 108 -19.81 4.91 15.44
C LYS A 108 -20.90 4.29 16.32
N GLU A 109 -20.54 3.41 17.25
CA GLU A 109 -21.47 2.73 18.15
C GLU A 109 -21.66 3.47 19.50
N PHE A 110 -21.09 4.67 19.65
CA PHE A 110 -21.27 5.61 20.78
C PHE A 110 -22.05 6.86 20.33
#